data_AF-H2A0A2-F1
#
_entry.id   AF-H2A0A2-F1
#
_cell.length_a   1.000
_cell.length_b   1.000
_cell.length_c   1.000
_cell.angle_alpha   90.00
_cell.angle_beta   90.00
_cell.angle_gamma   90.00
#
_symmetry.space_group_name_H-M   'P 1'
#
loop_
_entity.id
_entity.type
_entity.pdbx_description
1 polymer ?
#
loop_
_entity_poly.entity_id
_entity_poly.type
_entity_poly.pdbx_seq_one_letter_code
_entity_poly.pdbx_strand_id
1 'polypeptide(L)'
;MALTIALLLLHAEAAGSVPCRAPALQTKVFKYRIWDMNQQSLYLRDDQLVAGHLQGANAALEEKVFWVPNRFFKHELQPVIMGIRNGTRCLACPAAPQPTLQLQ
;
A
#
# COMPACT_ATOMS: atom_id res chain seq x y z
N MET A 1 -27.42 -5.28 -3.33
CA MET A 1 -26.41 -6.00 -2.52
C MET A 1 -25.27 -5.03 -2.29
N ALA A 2 -25.26 -4.36 -1.14
CA ALA A 2 -24.42 -3.19 -0.87
C ALA A 2 -23.01 -3.62 -0.48
N LEU A 3 -21.98 -3.06 -1.14
CA LEU A 3 -20.59 -3.33 -0.79
C LEU A 3 -20.17 -2.37 0.33
N THR A 4 -20.06 -2.93 1.54
CA THR A 4 -19.60 -2.28 2.76
C THR A 4 -18.22 -1.65 2.55
N ILE A 5 -18.05 -0.38 2.95
CA ILE A 5 -16.73 0.25 3.10
C ILE A 5 -16.00 -0.56 4.19
N ALA A 6 -15.15 -1.49 3.78
CA ALA A 6 -14.33 -2.26 4.71
C ALA A 6 -13.28 -1.31 5.30
N LEU A 7 -13.42 -1.01 6.59
CA LEU A 7 -12.40 -0.34 7.38
C LEU A 7 -11.19 -1.30 7.46
N LEU A 8 -10.22 -1.13 6.56
CA LEU A 8 -8.98 -1.92 6.58
C LEU A 8 -8.09 -1.40 7.72
N LEU A 9 -8.16 -2.05 8.87
CA LEU A 9 -7.22 -1.83 9.97
C LEU A 9 -5.93 -2.59 9.64
N LEU A 10 -4.94 -1.84 9.14
CA LEU A 10 -3.66 -2.35 8.68
C LEU A 10 -2.58 -2.07 9.73
N HIS A 11 -1.81 -3.09 10.10
CA HIS A 11 -0.59 -2.94 10.88
C HIS A 11 0.61 -2.84 9.93
N ALA A 12 1.56 -1.96 10.22
CA ALA A 12 2.74 -1.72 9.40
C ALA A 12 4.03 -1.86 10.22
N GLU A 13 4.97 -2.70 9.75
CA GLU A 13 6.31 -2.86 10.35
C GLU A 13 7.42 -2.39 9.38
N ALA A 14 8.33 -1.55 9.88
CA ALA A 14 9.34 -0.84 9.08
C ALA A 14 10.59 -1.69 8.88
N ALA A 15 11.06 -1.83 7.64
CA ALA A 15 12.39 -2.41 7.35
C ALA A 15 13.45 -1.33 7.01
N GLY A 16 13.20 -0.06 7.33
CA GLY A 16 14.08 1.07 7.02
C GLY A 16 13.60 1.92 5.83
N SER A 17 14.27 3.05 5.58
CA SER A 17 13.91 4.03 4.54
C SER A 17 14.99 4.11 3.45
N VAL A 18 14.57 4.21 2.18
CA VAL A 18 15.48 4.39 1.03
C VAL A 18 15.26 5.78 0.43
N PRO A 19 16.30 6.60 0.21
CA PRO A 19 16.16 7.89 -0.48
C PRO A 19 15.86 7.69 -1.97
N CYS A 20 14.83 8.37 -2.49
CA CYS A 20 14.62 8.48 -3.94
C CYS A 20 15.60 9.50 -4.55
N ARG A 21 16.37 9.08 -5.56
CA ARG A 21 17.22 9.98 -6.37
C ARG A 21 16.46 10.46 -7.60
N ALA A 22 15.58 11.44 -7.43
CA ALA A 22 15.08 12.27 -8.53
C ALA A 22 15.52 13.73 -8.30
N PRO A 23 15.86 14.52 -9.34
CA PRO A 23 16.54 15.82 -9.17
C PRO A 23 15.70 16.95 -8.56
N ALA A 24 14.43 16.71 -8.22
CA ALA A 24 13.60 17.67 -7.52
C ALA A 24 12.80 16.95 -6.43
N LEU A 25 13.01 17.37 -5.18
CA LEU A 25 12.46 16.82 -3.94
C LEU A 25 13.03 15.46 -3.48
N GLN A 26 13.90 15.52 -2.46
CA GLN A 26 14.21 14.35 -1.64
C GLN A 26 13.02 14.01 -0.74
N THR A 27 11.99 13.36 -1.28
CA THR A 27 10.94 12.77 -0.44
C THR A 27 11.45 11.46 0.12
N LYS A 28 11.41 11.32 1.45
CA LYS A 28 11.71 10.05 2.13
C LYS A 28 10.67 9.03 1.72
N VAL A 29 11.11 7.94 1.10
CA VAL A 29 10.25 6.78 0.82
C VAL A 29 10.45 5.78 1.93
N PHE A 30 9.32 5.33 2.47
CA PHE A 30 9.33 4.30 3.48
C PHE A 30 8.89 2.97 2.90
N LYS A 31 9.42 1.88 3.46
CA LYS A 31 9.15 0.52 3.01
C LYS A 31 8.70 -0.33 4.21
N TYR A 32 7.52 -0.90 4.07
CA TYR A 32 6.83 -1.63 5.13
C TYR A 32 6.28 -2.96 4.62
N ARG A 33 6.12 -3.91 5.55
CA ARG A 33 5.18 -5.02 5.40
C ARG A 33 3.86 -4.56 6.00
N ILE A 34 2.76 -4.92 5.36
CA ILE A 34 1.41 -4.59 5.84
C ILE A 34 0.61 -5.88 5.92
N TRP A 35 -0.10 -6.05 7.03
CA TRP A 35 -1.06 -7.14 7.23
C TRP A 35 -2.30 -6.63 7.97
N ASP A 36 -3.39 -7.38 7.85
CA ASP A 36 -4.64 -7.09 8.58
C ASP A 36 -4.63 -7.68 10.01
N MET A 37 -5.66 -7.39 10.79
CA MET A 37 -5.79 -7.92 12.16
C MET A 37 -5.86 -9.45 12.24
N ASN A 38 -6.23 -10.13 11.14
CA ASN A 38 -6.28 -11.58 11.03
C ASN A 38 -4.95 -12.21 10.58
N GLN A 39 -3.87 -11.42 10.56
CA GLN A 39 -2.55 -11.84 10.10
C GLN A 39 -2.54 -12.26 8.62
N GLN A 40 -3.40 -11.66 7.80
CA GLN A 40 -3.37 -11.82 6.36
C GLN A 40 -2.40 -10.81 5.75
N SER A 41 -1.34 -11.33 5.14
CA SER A 41 -0.34 -10.56 4.40
C SER A 41 -0.88 -10.16 3.04
N LEU A 42 -0.47 -8.99 2.55
CA LEU A 42 -0.77 -8.56 1.19
C LEU A 42 0.14 -9.26 0.18
N TYR A 43 -0.42 -9.72 -0.94
CA TYR A 43 0.34 -10.26 -2.07
C TYR A 43 -0.37 -9.97 -3.39
N LEU A 44 0.37 -10.05 -4.50
CA LEU A 44 -0.17 -9.83 -5.83
C LEU A 44 -0.67 -11.14 -6.43
N ARG A 45 -1.90 -11.13 -6.95
CA ARG A 45 -2.51 -12.23 -7.69
C ARG A 45 -3.38 -11.67 -8.80
N ASP A 46 -3.19 -12.14 -10.03
CA ASP A 46 -4.00 -11.74 -11.19
C ASP A 46 -4.12 -10.20 -11.33
N ASP A 47 -2.98 -9.50 -11.15
CA ASP A 47 -2.85 -8.03 -11.14
C ASP A 47 -3.65 -7.27 -10.07
N GLN A 48 -4.18 -7.98 -9.07
CA GLN A 48 -4.85 -7.43 -7.91
C GLN A 48 -4.03 -7.62 -6.63
N LEU A 49 -4.07 -6.64 -5.74
CA LEU A 49 -3.53 -6.77 -4.39
C LEU A 49 -4.59 -7.43 -3.51
N VAL A 50 -4.26 -8.61 -2.99
CA VAL A 50 -5.17 -9.42 -2.17
C VAL A 50 -4.53 -9.75 -0.82
N ALA A 51 -5.36 -10.09 0.17
CA ALA A 51 -4.92 -10.51 1.49
C ALA A 51 -5.05 -12.02 1.65
N GLY A 52 -4.07 -12.67 2.28
CA GLY A 52 -4.16 -14.08 2.64
C GLY A 52 -3.08 -14.55 3.60
N HIS A 53 -3.26 -15.73 4.17
CA HIS A 53 -2.27 -16.37 5.04
C HIS A 53 -1.17 -17.00 4.20
N LEU A 54 0.01 -16.37 4.20
CA LEU A 54 1.19 -16.87 3.48
C LEU A 54 2.08 -17.66 4.44
N GLN A 55 2.43 -18.89 4.08
CA GLN A 55 3.26 -19.79 4.88
C GLN A 55 4.25 -20.57 4.01
N GLY A 56 5.33 -21.03 4.61
CA GLY A 56 6.37 -21.80 3.91
C GLY A 56 6.94 -21.03 2.72
N ALA A 57 7.05 -21.69 1.57
CA ALA A 57 7.56 -21.08 0.34
C ALA A 57 6.72 -19.87 -0.14
N ASN A 58 5.41 -19.86 0.16
CA ASN A 58 4.51 -18.78 -0.26
C ASN A 58 4.74 -17.48 0.53
N ALA A 59 5.47 -17.51 1.65
CA ALA A 59 5.85 -16.31 2.37
C ALA A 59 6.70 -15.34 1.52
N ALA A 60 7.37 -15.85 0.47
CA ALA A 60 8.13 -15.03 -0.48
C ALA A 60 7.23 -14.21 -1.43
N LEU A 61 5.94 -14.52 -1.53
CA LEU A 61 4.96 -13.80 -2.35
C LEU A 61 4.48 -12.50 -1.71
N GLU A 62 4.77 -12.28 -0.43
CA GLU A 62 4.32 -11.09 0.27
C GLU A 62 4.86 -9.81 -0.38
N GLU A 63 3.94 -8.90 -0.67
CA GLU A 63 4.25 -7.63 -1.30
C GLU A 63 4.73 -6.61 -0.27
N LYS A 64 5.82 -5.92 -0.61
CA LYS A 64 6.31 -4.80 0.17
C LYS A 64 5.56 -3.53 -0.26
N VAL A 65 5.01 -2.82 0.71
CA VAL A 65 4.34 -1.55 0.47
C VAL A 65 5.32 -0.41 0.71
N PHE A 66 5.38 0.48 -0.27
CA PHE A 66 6.14 1.71 -0.24
C PHE A 66 5.18 2.86 -0.04
N TRP A 67 5.54 3.86 0.75
CA TRP A 67 4.69 5.04 0.85
C TRP A 67 5.46 6.34 1.02
N VAL A 68 4.80 7.42 0.62
CA VAL A 68 5.27 8.80 0.74
C VAL A 68 4.16 9.68 1.31
N PRO A 69 4.49 10.73 2.09
CA PRO A 69 3.50 11.72 2.50
C PRO A 69 2.86 12.41 1.29
N ASN A 70 1.54 12.58 1.32
CA ASN A 70 0.81 13.32 0.31
C ASN A 70 0.69 14.80 0.69
N ARG A 71 1.62 15.61 0.19
CA ARG A 71 1.72 17.05 0.46
C ARG A 71 0.55 17.91 -0.05
N PHE A 72 -0.40 17.34 -0.80
CA PHE A 72 -1.55 18.08 -1.32
C PHE A 72 -2.71 18.15 -0.32
N PHE A 73 -2.64 17.40 0.79
CA PHE A 73 -3.65 17.40 1.85
C PHE A 73 -3.07 17.97 3.16
N LYS A 74 -3.96 18.32 4.10
CA LYS A 74 -3.56 18.83 5.42
C LYS A 74 -2.71 17.79 6.15
N HIS A 75 -1.55 18.22 6.67
CA HIS A 75 -0.59 17.35 7.34
C HIS A 75 -1.16 16.61 8.56
N GLU A 76 -2.07 17.24 9.30
CA GLU A 76 -2.74 16.68 10.48
C GLU A 76 -3.48 15.37 10.18
N LEU A 77 -3.92 15.17 8.93
CA LEU A 77 -4.59 13.94 8.48
C LEU A 77 -3.59 12.81 8.15
N GLN A 78 -2.28 13.07 8.23
CA GLN A 78 -1.21 12.14 7.88
C GLN A 78 -1.44 11.44 6.53
N PRO A 79 -1.74 12.22 5.46
CA PRO A 79 -2.15 11.65 4.19
C PRO A 79 -0.95 10.97 3.51
N VAL A 80 -1.16 9.81 2.91
CA VAL A 80 -0.09 9.03 2.26
C VAL A 80 -0.48 8.59 0.86
N ILE A 81 0.51 8.39 -0.01
CA ILE A 81 0.38 7.65 -1.27
C ILE A 81 1.10 6.33 -1.06
N MET A 82 0.42 5.22 -1.37
CA MET A 82 0.97 3.88 -1.24
C MET A 82 1.24 3.27 -2.62
N GLY A 83 2.39 2.63 -2.76
CA GLY A 83 2.79 1.91 -3.96
C GLY A 83 3.36 0.53 -3.63
N ILE A 84 3.36 -0.33 -4.64
CA ILE A 84 3.92 -1.68 -4.61
C ILE A 84 4.97 -1.80 -5.72
N ARG A 85 5.61 -2.97 -5.86
CA ARG A 85 6.57 -3.23 -6.95
C ARG A 85 7.66 -2.14 -7.01
N ASN A 86 8.18 -1.80 -5.83
CA ASN A 86 9.19 -0.74 -5.67
C ASN A 86 8.72 0.65 -6.13
N GLY A 87 7.43 0.95 -5.98
CA GLY A 87 6.83 2.23 -6.34
C GLY A 87 6.48 2.38 -7.82
N THR A 88 6.62 1.33 -8.63
CA THR A 88 6.24 1.36 -10.06
C THR A 88 4.74 1.30 -10.28
N ARG A 89 3.98 0.87 -9.26
CA ARG A 89 2.52 0.88 -9.26
C ARG A 89 1.98 1.44 -7.96
N CYS A 90 0.86 2.14 -8.01
CA CYS A 90 0.24 2.83 -6.88
C CYS A 90 -1.18 2.35 -6.62
N LEU A 91 -1.56 2.30 -5.34
CA LEU A 91 -2.96 2.16 -4.94
C LEU A 91 -3.70 3.46 -5.24
N ALA A 92 -4.80 3.36 -5.98
CA ALA A 92 -5.61 4.49 -6.40
C ALA A 92 -7.10 4.21 -6.23
N CYS A 93 -7.87 5.28 -6.04
CA CYS A 93 -9.32 5.26 -6.08
C CYS A 93 -9.77 6.29 -7.13
N PRO A 94 -9.96 5.88 -8.40
CA PRO A 94 -10.39 6.78 -9.45
C PRO A 94 -11.78 7.37 -9.17
N ALA A 95 -12.05 8.55 -9.71
CA ALA A 95 -13.36 9.16 -9.63
C ALA A 95 -14.40 8.30 -10.37
N ALA A 96 -15.31 7.69 -9.62
CA ALA A 96 -16.39 6.86 -10.12
C ALA A 96 -17.60 6.95 -9.19
N PRO A 97 -18.83 6.66 -9.65
CA PRO A 97 -20.02 6.66 -8.80
C PRO A 97 -19.90 5.74 -7.58
N GLN A 98 -19.18 4.62 -7.76
CA GLN A 98 -18.81 3.72 -6.68
C GLN A 98 -17.29 3.73 -6.52
N PRO A 99 -16.76 4.02 -5.32
CA PRO A 99 -15.33 4.01 -5.09
C PRO A 99 -14.79 2.58 -5.20
N THR A 100 -13.73 2.40 -5.98
CA THR A 100 -13.04 1.12 -6.13
C THR A 100 -11.56 1.31 -5.94
N LEU A 101 -10.94 0.45 -5.14
CA LEU A 101 -9.49 0.41 -5.00
C LEU A 101 -8.90 -0.34 -6.20
N GLN A 102 -7.94 0.28 -6.87
CA GLN A 102 -7.26 -0.27 -8.04
C GLN A 102 -5.76 -0.01 -7.96
N LEU A 103 -5.00 -0.73 -8.77
CA LEU A 103 -3.56 -0.52 -8.92
C LEU A 103 -3.27 0.13 -10.28
N GLN A 104 -2.66 1.31 -10.26
CA GLN A 104 -2.27 2.10 -11.44
C GLN A 104 -0.77 2.08 -11.68
#